data_AF-A0AAP0ZAY9-F1
#
_entry.id   AF-A0AAP0ZAY9-F1
#
_cell.length_a   1.000
_cell.length_b   1.000
_cell.length_c   1.000
_cell.angle_alpha   90.00
_cell.angle_beta   90.00
_cell.angle_gamma   90.00
#
_symmetry.space_group_name_H-M   'P 1'
#
loop_
_entity.id
_entity.type
_entity.pdbx_description
1 polymer ?
#
loop_
_entity_poly.entity_id
_entity_poly.type
_entity_poly.pdbx_seq_one_letter_code
_entity_poly.pdbx_strand_id
1 'polypeptide(L)' 'MVIRDDIPAAFRASIRVAANGRRTVTTEDFVKELSQVNYEWSLAEANRWIEHYQSTFKDVSTEEGERRTFLLFNPNNGGF' A
#
# COMPACT_ATOMS: atom_id res chain seq x y z
N MET A 1 9.05 23.58 1.12
CA MET A 1 10.03 22.56 0.71
C MET A 1 9.81 21.31 1.55
N VAL A 2 9.06 20.34 1.04
CA VAL A 2 9.30 18.88 1.18
C VAL A 2 8.46 18.26 0.05
N ILE A 3 9.11 17.85 -1.04
CA ILE A 3 8.47 17.22 -2.22
C ILE A 3 8.98 15.76 -2.36
N ARG A 4 9.46 15.20 -1.24
CA ARG A 4 10.13 13.89 -1.18
C ARG A 4 9.36 12.85 -0.36
N ASP A 5 8.41 13.28 0.48
CA ASP A 5 7.63 12.40 1.36
C ASP A 5 6.22 12.12 0.83
N ASP A 6 5.79 12.71 -0.30
CA ASP A 6 4.40 12.65 -0.75
C ASP A 6 3.96 11.22 -1.13
N ILE A 7 4.81 10.45 -1.83
CA ILE A 7 4.51 9.06 -2.20
C ILE A 7 4.47 8.15 -0.95
N PRO A 8 5.50 8.14 -0.06
CA PRO A 8 5.41 7.42 1.22
C PRO A 8 4.24 7.87 2.10
N ALA A 9 3.88 9.15 2.09
CA ALA A 9 2.74 9.68 2.84
C ALA A 9 1.41 9.18 2.26
N ALA A 10 1.24 9.22 0.93
CA ALA A 10 0.10 8.65 0.24
C ALA A 10 -0.05 7.15 0.52
N PHE A 11 1.06 6.40 0.54
CA PHE A 11 1.03 4.99 0.93
C PHE A 11 0.58 4.78 2.37
N ARG A 12 1.05 5.60 3.32
CA ARG A 12 0.60 5.50 4.72
C ARG A 12 -0.88 5.85 4.86
N ALA A 13 -1.37 6.82 4.10
CA ALA A 13 -2.77 7.22 4.06
C ALA A 13 -3.69 6.13 3.48
N SER A 14 -3.18 5.31 2.55
CA SER A 14 -3.94 4.21 1.96
C SER A 14 -4.02 2.96 2.84
N ILE A 15 -3.32 2.92 3.98
CA ILE A 15 -3.38 1.80 4.93
C ILE A 15 -4.75 1.78 5.63
N ARG A 16 -5.50 0.70 5.41
CA ARG A 16 -6.74 0.38 6.14
C ARG A 16 -6.45 -0.56 7.28
N VAL A 17 -7.05 -0.30 8.44
CA VAL A 17 -6.99 -1.19 9.61
C VAL A 17 -8.32 -1.90 9.75
N ALA A 18 -8.32 -3.22 9.62
CA ALA A 18 -9.50 -4.06 9.82
C ALA A 18 -9.81 -4.22 11.32
N ALA A 19 -11.04 -4.61 11.65
CA ALA A 19 -11.48 -4.82 13.04
C ALA A 19 -10.64 -5.84 13.82
N ASN A 20 -9.98 -6.78 13.12
CA ASN A 20 -9.06 -7.76 13.71
C ASN A 20 -7.62 -7.24 13.87
N GLY A 21 -7.39 -5.94 13.68
CA GLY A 21 -6.08 -5.29 13.80
C GLY A 21 -5.14 -5.50 12.61
N ARG A 22 -5.55 -6.25 11.59
CA ARG A 22 -4.77 -6.41 10.35
C ARG A 22 -4.73 -5.09 9.58
N ARG A 23 -3.57 -4.81 8.99
CA ARG A 23 -3.37 -3.62 8.16
C ARG A 23 -3.26 -4.05 6.70
N THR A 24 -4.11 -3.51 5.85
CA THR A 24 -4.14 -3.81 4.42
C THR A 24 -4.03 -2.55 3.59
N VAL A 25 -3.48 -2.67 2.40
CA VAL A 25 -3.46 -1.61 1.38
C VAL A 25 -3.99 -2.20 0.10
N THR A 26 -4.96 -1.54 -0.54
CA THR A 26 -5.37 -1.86 -1.90
C THR A 26 -4.60 -0.96 -2.87
N THR A 27 -4.25 -1.48 -4.04
CA THR A 27 -3.59 -0.68 -5.08
C THR A 27 -4.48 0.49 -5.51
N GLU A 28 -5.80 0.29 -5.52
CA GLU A 28 -6.77 1.33 -5.84
C GLU A 28 -6.79 2.47 -4.81
N ASP A 29 -6.78 2.15 -3.50
CA ASP A 29 -6.66 3.16 -2.45
C ASP A 29 -5.32 3.91 -2.58
N PHE A 30 -4.22 3.20 -2.86
CA PHE A 30 -2.92 3.85 -3.01
C PHE A 30 -2.88 4.82 -4.20
N VAL A 31 -3.39 4.41 -5.37
CA VAL A 31 -3.50 5.30 -6.53
C VAL A 31 -4.42 6.50 -6.25
N LYS A 32 -5.50 6.30 -5.48
CA LYS A 32 -6.39 7.38 -5.07
C LYS A 32 -5.71 8.39 -4.13
N GLU A 33 -4.85 7.94 -3.22
CA GLU A 33 -4.07 8.86 -2.37
C GLU A 33 -2.97 9.56 -3.18
N LEU A 34 -2.36 8.89 -4.16
CA LEU A 34 -1.39 9.49 -5.07
C LEU A 34 -1.99 10.60 -5.93
N SER A 35 -3.21 10.44 -6.41
CA SER A 35 -3.86 11.49 -7.22
C SER A 35 -4.13 12.76 -6.41
N GLN A 36 -4.36 12.66 -5.09
CA GLN A 36 -4.52 13.81 -4.20
C GLN A 36 -3.24 14.63 -4.05
N VAL A 37 -2.07 14.02 -4.24
CA VAL A 37 -0.76 14.68 -4.25
C VAL A 37 -0.22 14.94 -5.66
N ASN A 38 -1.09 14.93 -6.68
CA ASN A 38 -0.78 15.17 -8.10
C ASN A 38 0.12 14.11 -8.77
N TYR A 39 0.06 12.86 -8.30
CA TYR A 39 0.70 11.73 -8.97
C TYR A 39 -0.36 10.85 -9.65
N GLU A 40 -0.34 10.81 -10.98
CA GLU A 40 -1.21 9.93 -11.77
C GLU A 40 -0.46 8.64 -12.12
N TRP A 41 -0.57 7.64 -11.26
CA TRP A 41 0.02 6.32 -11.49
C TRP A 41 -1.03 5.31 -11.94
N SER A 42 -0.62 4.44 -12.85
CA SER A 42 -1.35 3.20 -13.11
C SER A 42 -1.26 2.26 -11.90
N LEU A 43 -2.21 1.32 -11.82
CA LEU A 43 -2.18 0.26 -10.81
C LEU A 43 -0.87 -0.54 -10.85
N ALA A 44 -0.35 -0.81 -12.06
CA ALA A 44 0.92 -1.53 -12.24
C ALA A 44 2.12 -0.75 -11.69
N GLU A 45 2.15 0.57 -11.85
CA GLU A 45 3.19 1.42 -11.26
C GLU A 45 3.13 1.43 -9.73
N ALA A 46 1.93 1.57 -9.18
CA ALA A 46 1.69 1.48 -7.76
C ALA A 46 2.11 0.11 -7.18
N ASN A 47 1.77 -0.99 -7.86
CA ASN A 47 2.18 -2.34 -7.48
C ASN A 47 3.71 -2.48 -7.43
N ARG A 48 4.41 -2.06 -8.50
CA ARG A 48 5.88 -2.10 -8.55
C ARG A 48 6.51 -1.30 -7.43
N TRP A 49 5.93 -0.14 -7.09
CA TRP A 49 6.42 0.66 -5.98
C TRP A 49 6.24 -0.06 -4.64
N ILE A 50 5.07 -0.63 -4.37
CA ILE A 50 4.82 -1.37 -3.12
C ILE A 50 5.78 -2.55 -3.01
N GLU A 51 5.92 -3.36 -4.06
CA GLU A 51 6.82 -4.52 -4.08
C GLU A 51 8.29 -4.13 -3.84
N HIS A 52 8.73 -2.99 -4.38
CA HIS A 52 10.11 -2.54 -4.26
C HIS A 52 10.42 -1.88 -2.91
N TYR A 53 9.49 -1.09 -2.36
CA TYR A 53 9.75 -0.24 -1.18
C TYR A 53 9.10 -0.74 0.11
N GLN A 54 8.07 -1.58 0.04
CA GLN A 54 7.27 -2.00 1.21
C GLN A 54 7.39 -3.51 1.43
N SER A 55 8.60 -3.99 1.75
CA SER A 55 8.90 -5.41 1.97
C SER A 55 8.11 -6.08 3.11
N THR A 56 7.52 -5.28 4.01
CA THR A 56 6.66 -5.76 5.10
C THR A 56 5.22 -6.02 4.65
N PHE A 57 4.83 -5.59 3.46
CA PHE A 57 3.52 -5.85 2.87
C PHE A 57 3.64 -6.98 1.85
N LYS A 58 2.80 -8.01 2.01
CA LYS A 58 2.73 -9.16 1.09
C LYS A 58 1.45 -9.11 0.29
N ASP A 59 1.57 -9.44 -0.99
CA ASP A 59 0.41 -9.61 -1.85
C ASP A 59 -0.45 -10.80 -1.37
N VAL A 60 -1.73 -10.54 -1.18
CA VAL A 60 -2.77 -11.50 -0.80
C VAL A 60 -3.98 -11.43 -1.74
N SER A 61 -3.81 -10.83 -2.92
CA SER A 61 -4.89 -10.75 -3.91
C SER A 61 -5.34 -12.14 -4.34
N THR A 62 -6.67 -12.34 -4.38
CA THR A 62 -7.28 -13.58 -4.88
C THR A 62 -7.61 -13.52 -6.37
N GLU A 63 -7.57 -12.33 -6.96
CA GLU A 63 -7.88 -12.07 -8.36
C GLU A 63 -6.60 -11.83 -9.16
N GLU A 64 -6.57 -12.27 -10.42
CA GLU A 64 -5.48 -11.95 -11.33
C GLU A 64 -5.58 -10.49 -11.82
N GLY A 65 -4.42 -9.84 -11.93
CA GLY A 65 -4.30 -8.50 -12.50
C GLY A 65 -3.64 -7.48 -11.57
N GLU A 66 -3.87 -6.20 -11.85
CA GLU A 66 -3.20 -5.10 -11.16
C GLU A 66 -3.99 -4.57 -9.95
N ARG A 67 -5.23 -5.02 -9.76
CA ARG A 67 -6.03 -4.72 -8.56
C ARG A 67 -5.60 -5.64 -7.42
N ARG A 68 -4.45 -5.31 -6.83
CA ARG A 68 -3.86 -6.14 -5.77
C ARG A 68 -4.26 -5.64 -4.39
N THR A 69 -4.22 -6.58 -3.45
CA THR A 69 -4.42 -6.29 -2.03
C THR A 69 -3.19 -6.77 -1.29
N PHE A 70 -2.54 -5.86 -0.60
CA PHE A 70 -1.37 -6.15 0.20
C PHE A 70 -1.73 -6.16 1.68
N LEU A 71 -1.25 -7.16 2.40
CA LEU A 71 -1.42 -7.30 3.84
C LEU A 71 -0.08 -7.06 4.52
N LEU A 72 -0.07 -6.23 5.57
CA LEU A 72 1.08 -6.10 6.46
C LEU A 72 1.33 -7.47 7.10
N PHE A 73 2.45 -8.08 6.72
CA PHE A 73 2.92 -9.33 7.26
C PHE A 73 3.98 -9.03 8.32
N ASN A 74 3.65 -9.30 9.58
CA ASN A 74 4.60 -9.20 10.67
C ASN A 74 5.29 -10.57 10.87
N PRO A 75 6.60 -10.71 10.59
CA PRO A 75 7.32 -11.96 10.87
C PRO A 75 7.53 -12.20 12.38
N ASN A 76 7.41 -11.17 13.21
CA ASN A 76 7.51 -11.26 14.66
C ASN A 76 6.12 -11.11 15.26
N ASN A 77 5.34 -12.20 15.28
CA ASN A 77 4.09 -12.32 16.03
C ASN A 77 4.12 -11.39 17.24
N GLY A 78 3.33 -10.31 17.20
CA GLY A 78 3.39 -9.24 18.19
C GLY A 78 3.28 -9.84 19.58
N GLY A 79 4.43 -9.97 20.24
CA GLY A 79 4.49 -10.33 21.65
C GLY A 79 3.87 -9.16 22.40
N PHE A 80 2.64 -9.37 22.86
CA PHE A 80 2.16 -8.68 24.04
C PHE A 80 2.89 -9.25 25.26
#